data_AF-A0A8B6GUF5-F1
#
_entry.id   AF-A0A8B6GUF5-F1
#
_cell.length_a   1.000
_cell.length_b   1.000
_cell.length_c   1.000
_cell.angle_alpha   90.00
_cell.angle_beta   90.00
_cell.angle_gamma   90.00
#
_symmetry.space_group_name_H-M   'P 1'
#
loop_
_entity.id
_entity.type
_entity.pdbx_description
1 polymer ?
#
loop_
_entity_poly.entity_id
_entity_poly.type
_entity_poly.pdbx_seq_one_letter_code
_entity_poly.pdbx_strand_id
1 'polypeptide(L)'
;MFCWDLTDKILNLWPSDEMLDKLCLRIGKEWMVLGLELGLEIERLEQIEYDNPKVLREISRQMLYCWRNRDDESTIRELLEALERCGRNPHLVTEILENCESYRKLILVD
;
A
#
# COMPACT_ATOMS: atom_id res chain seq x y z
N MET A 1 4.34 -22.12 -6.41
CA MET A 1 3.36 -21.74 -7.44
C MET A 1 2.41 -20.77 -6.78
N PHE A 2 2.75 -19.48 -6.79
CA PHE A 2 1.97 -18.45 -6.11
C PHE A 2 0.82 -18.02 -7.02
N CYS A 3 -0.35 -17.76 -6.44
CA CYS A 3 -1.58 -17.39 -7.12
C CYS A 3 -1.44 -15.95 -7.65
N TRP A 4 -0.97 -15.78 -8.89
CA TRP A 4 -0.78 -14.49 -9.56
C TRP A 4 -1.96 -14.14 -10.48
N ASP A 5 -3.21 -14.30 -10.04
CA ASP A 5 -4.38 -13.85 -10.84
C ASP A 5 -4.58 -12.31 -10.79
N LEU A 6 -3.51 -11.55 -10.53
CA LEU A 6 -3.49 -10.12 -10.76
C LEU A 6 -2.86 -9.88 -12.13
N THR A 7 -3.64 -9.40 -13.08
CA THR A 7 -3.11 -9.09 -14.40
C THR A 7 -2.12 -7.93 -14.34
N ASP A 8 -1.15 -7.91 -15.27
CA ASP A 8 -0.18 -6.81 -15.38
C ASP A 8 -0.86 -5.44 -15.49
N LYS A 9 -2.09 -5.43 -16.02
CA LYS A 9 -2.94 -4.24 -16.01
C LYS A 9 -3.16 -3.72 -14.60
N ILE A 10 -3.60 -4.56 -13.65
CA ILE A 10 -3.86 -4.16 -12.26
C ILE A 10 -2.56 -3.76 -11.56
N LEU A 11 -1.49 -4.54 -11.75
CA LEU A 11 -0.20 -4.30 -11.09
C LEU A 11 0.40 -2.93 -11.45
N ASN A 12 0.13 -2.43 -12.66
CA ASN A 12 0.61 -1.14 -13.13
C ASN A 12 -0.37 0.02 -12.88
N LEU A 13 -1.50 -0.22 -12.18
CA LEU A 13 -2.42 0.86 -11.81
C LEU A 13 -1.90 1.66 -10.61
N TRP A 14 -2.33 2.92 -10.60
CA TRP A 14 -2.28 3.78 -9.44
C TRP A 14 -3.19 3.25 -8.29
N PRO A 15 -2.69 3.16 -7.04
CA PRO A 15 -3.51 2.74 -5.89
C PRO A 15 -4.65 3.72 -5.58
N SER A 16 -5.88 3.23 -5.56
CA SER A 16 -7.06 4.03 -5.24
C SER A 16 -7.13 4.40 -3.76
N ASP A 17 -7.85 5.48 -3.42
CA ASP A 17 -8.11 5.86 -2.02
C ASP A 17 -8.76 4.72 -1.23
N GLU A 18 -9.71 4.01 -1.84
CA GLU A 18 -10.39 2.86 -1.23
C GLU A 18 -9.41 1.77 -0.81
N MET A 19 -8.46 1.45 -1.69
CA MET A 19 -7.43 0.45 -1.42
C MET A 19 -6.49 0.90 -0.29
N LEU A 20 -6.02 2.14 -0.34
CA LEU A 20 -5.12 2.68 0.68
C LEU A 20 -5.80 2.76 2.06
N ASP A 21 -7.06 3.16 2.10
CA ASP A 21 -7.84 3.25 3.34
C ASP A 21 -8.06 1.85 3.95
N LYS A 22 -8.27 0.81 3.15
CA LYS A 22 -8.31 -0.58 3.65
C LYS A 22 -6.95 -1.08 4.10
N LEU A 23 -5.89 -0.75 3.36
CA LEU A 23 -4.53 -1.18 3.68
C LEU A 23 -4.00 -0.54 4.96
N CYS A 24 -4.30 0.73 5.23
CA CYS A 24 -3.84 1.43 6.43
C CYS A 24 -4.34 0.77 7.73
N LEU A 25 -5.47 0.05 7.67
CA LEU A 25 -6.02 -0.72 8.79
C LEU A 25 -5.24 -2.01 9.08
N ARG A 26 -4.40 -2.47 8.14
CA ARG A 26 -3.70 -3.76 8.19
C ARG A 26 -2.19 -3.63 8.36
N ILE A 27 -1.60 -2.47 8.05
CA ILE A 27 -0.15 -2.23 8.16
C ILE A 27 0.34 -2.30 9.61
N GLY A 28 -0.34 -1.61 10.55
CA GLY A 28 0.01 -1.65 11.96
C GLY A 28 1.30 -0.90 12.30
N LYS A 29 2.21 -1.54 13.06
CA LYS A 29 3.44 -0.91 13.57
C LYS A 29 4.56 -0.85 12.53
N GLU A 30 4.41 -1.63 11.47
CA GLU A 30 5.39 -1.83 10.41
C GLU A 30 5.34 -0.71 9.35
N TRP A 31 4.50 0.31 9.56
CA TRP A 31 4.34 1.46 8.67
C TRP A 31 5.65 2.18 8.37
N MET A 32 6.56 2.27 9.35
CA MET A 32 7.83 2.97 9.18
C MET A 32 8.77 2.18 8.27
N VAL A 33 8.87 0.87 8.47
CA VAL A 33 9.67 -0.02 7.60
C VAL A 33 9.10 -0.01 6.18
N LEU A 34 7.77 -0.08 6.06
CA LEU A 34 7.11 0.00 4.77
C LEU A 34 7.37 1.33 4.06
N GLY A 35 7.30 2.46 4.78
CA GLY A 35 7.61 3.77 4.23
C GLY A 35 9.03 3.86 3.67
N LEU A 36 10.01 3.28 4.37
CA LEU A 36 11.41 3.22 3.90
C LEU A 36 11.56 2.34 2.65
N GLU A 37 10.92 1.16 2.62
CA GLU A 37 10.93 0.28 1.43
C GLU A 37 10.23 0.91 0.23
N LEU A 38 9.22 1.74 0.49
CA LEU A 38 8.55 2.58 -0.50
C LEU A 38 9.39 3.81 -0.88
N GLY A 39 10.62 3.96 -0.40
CA GLY A 39 11.55 5.02 -0.77
C GLY A 39 11.21 6.39 -0.19
N LEU A 40 10.45 6.46 0.92
CA LEU A 40 10.28 7.70 1.66
C LEU A 40 11.50 7.97 2.55
N GLU A 41 11.86 9.25 2.68
CA GLU A 41 12.94 9.69 3.55
C GLU A 41 12.56 9.51 5.03
N ILE A 42 13.53 9.15 5.87
CA ILE A 42 13.30 8.91 7.29
C ILE A 42 12.79 10.16 8.01
N GLU A 43 13.30 11.33 7.64
CA GLU A 43 12.88 12.63 8.17
C GLU A 43 11.38 12.88 7.89
N ARG A 44 10.90 12.47 6.72
CA ARG A 44 9.49 12.58 6.37
C ARG A 44 8.63 11.65 7.21
N LEU A 45 9.10 10.43 7.49
CA LEU A 45 8.39 9.46 8.32
C LEU A 45 8.32 9.91 9.79
N GLU A 46 9.44 10.43 10.33
CA GLU A 46 9.48 11.01 11.68
C GLU A 46 8.52 12.19 11.83
N GLN A 47 8.43 13.05 10.81
CA GLN A 47 7.46 14.15 10.80
C GLN A 47 6.01 13.65 10.82
N ILE A 48 5.68 12.61 10.05
CA ILE A 48 4.34 12.00 10.06
C ILE A 48 3.99 11.44 11.45
N GLU A 49 4.94 10.77 12.11
CA GLU A 49 4.73 10.26 13.47
C GLU A 49 4.54 11.40 14.49
N TYR A 50 5.34 12.45 14.37
CA TYR A 50 5.26 13.63 15.22
C TYR A 50 3.90 14.35 15.10
N ASP A 51 3.38 14.49 13.88
CA ASP A 51 2.11 15.17 13.62
C ASP A 51 0.88 14.34 14.05
N ASN A 52 1.03 13.01 14.20
CA ASN A 52 -0.08 12.09 14.48
C ASN A 52 0.22 11.13 15.63
N PRO A 53 0.60 11.64 16.82
CA PRO A 53 1.10 10.80 17.88
C PRO A 53 0.02 9.80 18.34
N LYS A 54 0.39 8.52 18.39
CA LYS A 54 -0.42 7.41 18.93
C LYS A 54 -1.61 6.95 18.10
N VAL A 55 -1.82 7.49 16.89
CA VAL A 55 -2.89 7.04 15.99
C VAL A 55 -2.29 6.28 14.80
N LEU A 56 -1.93 5.01 15.01
CA LEU A 56 -1.26 4.17 14.00
C LEU A 56 -1.98 4.14 12.65
N ARG A 57 -3.31 4.18 12.66
CA ARG A 57 -4.12 4.25 11.44
C ARG A 57 -3.83 5.54 10.66
N GLU A 58 -3.79 6.68 11.34
CA GLU A 58 -3.59 7.98 10.71
C GLU A 58 -2.15 8.13 10.21
N ILE A 59 -1.18 7.68 11.02
CA ILE A 59 0.24 7.58 10.63
C ILE A 59 0.39 6.73 9.36
N SER A 60 -0.18 5.52 9.36
CA SER A 60 -0.10 4.60 8.21
C SER A 60 -0.77 5.18 6.97
N ARG A 61 -1.91 5.85 7.14
CA ARG A 61 -2.63 6.51 6.06
C ARG A 61 -1.80 7.65 5.48
N GLN A 62 -1.28 8.55 6.30
CA GLN A 62 -0.46 9.66 5.82
C GLN A 62 0.83 9.18 5.15
N MET A 63 1.47 8.14 5.66
CA MET A 63 2.62 7.50 5.00
C MET A 63 2.24 7.00 3.60
N LEU A 64 1.16 6.22 3.47
CA LEU A 64 0.71 5.70 2.16
C LEU A 64 0.36 6.81 1.17
N TYR A 65 -0.29 7.88 1.64
CA TYR A 65 -0.62 9.02 0.79
C TYR A 65 0.62 9.84 0.43
N CYS A 66 1.61 9.96 1.33
CA CYS A 66 2.89 10.60 1.01
C CYS A 66 3.65 9.82 -0.05
N TRP A 67 3.73 8.50 0.07
CA TRP A 67 4.34 7.65 -0.97
C TRP A 67 3.62 7.83 -2.30
N ARG A 68 2.30 7.62 -2.30
CA ARG A 68 1.50 7.72 -3.53
C ARG A 68 1.61 9.08 -4.20
N ASN A 69 1.72 10.16 -3.44
CA ASN A 69 1.76 11.52 -3.99
C ASN A 69 3.18 12.00 -4.31
N ARG A 70 4.22 11.16 -4.16
CA ARG A 70 5.60 11.59 -4.44
C ARG A 70 5.82 11.79 -5.94
N ASP A 71 5.35 10.85 -6.77
CA ASP A 71 5.51 10.81 -8.22
C ASP A 71 4.30 10.17 -8.90
N ASP A 72 4.03 10.48 -10.17
CA ASP A 72 2.95 9.88 -11.00
C ASP A 72 3.18 8.38 -11.34
N GLU A 73 4.16 7.72 -10.71
CA GLU A 73 4.55 6.33 -10.97
C GLU A 73 4.32 5.36 -9.79
N SER A 74 3.70 5.79 -8.69
CA SER A 74 3.37 4.88 -7.58
C SER A 74 2.37 3.81 -8.03
N THR A 75 2.84 2.57 -8.14
CA THR A 75 2.04 1.43 -8.65
C THR A 75 1.70 0.42 -7.56
N ILE A 76 0.64 -0.36 -7.81
CA ILE A 76 0.30 -1.53 -6.98
C ILE A 76 1.47 -2.54 -6.92
N ARG A 77 2.24 -2.68 -8.01
CA ARG A 77 3.44 -3.52 -8.05
C ARG A 77 4.50 -3.09 -7.06
N GLU A 78 4.85 -1.80 -7.06
CA GLU A 78 5.84 -1.25 -6.11
C GLU A 78 5.42 -1.51 -4.66
N LEU A 79 4.13 -1.32 -4.37
CA LEU A 79 3.57 -1.58 -3.04
C LEU A 79 3.65 -3.04 -2.62
N LEU A 80 3.35 -3.97 -3.54
CA LEU A 80 3.48 -5.41 -3.31
C LEU A 80 4.93 -5.79 -3.00
N GLU A 81 5.87 -5.32 -3.82
CA GLU A 81 7.30 -5.60 -3.64
C GLU A 81 7.81 -5.04 -2.31
N ALA A 82 7.41 -3.82 -1.93
CA ALA A 82 7.79 -3.23 -0.65
C ALA A 82 7.22 -4.03 0.55
N LEU A 83 5.99 -4.51 0.46
CA LEU A 83 5.38 -5.37 1.49
C LEU A 83 6.09 -6.71 1.61
N GLU A 84 6.48 -7.33 0.50
CA GLU A 84 7.28 -8.56 0.50
C GLU A 84 8.63 -8.37 1.19
N ARG A 85 9.33 -7.27 0.90
CA ARG A 85 10.61 -6.92 1.55
C ARG A 85 10.45 -6.67 3.05
N CYS A 86 9.30 -6.15 3.47
CA CYS A 86 8.94 -6.02 4.89
C CYS A 86 8.60 -7.36 5.58
N GLY A 87 8.65 -8.49 4.87
CA GLY A 87 8.26 -9.80 5.38
C GLY A 87 6.75 -9.93 5.61
N ARG A 88 5.93 -9.05 5.01
CA ARG A 88 4.47 -9.18 5.02
C ARG A 88 4.04 -10.15 3.94
N ASN A 89 2.93 -10.83 4.20
CA ASN A 89 2.35 -11.73 3.21
C ASN A 89 1.76 -10.90 2.05
N PRO A 90 2.25 -11.04 0.80
CA PRO A 90 1.71 -10.34 -0.36
C PRO A 90 0.22 -10.64 -0.60
N HIS A 91 -0.32 -11.76 -0.11
CA HIS A 91 -1.75 -12.06 -0.15
C HIS A 91 -2.61 -11.01 0.57
N LEU A 92 -2.04 -10.21 1.47
CA LEU A 92 -2.75 -9.08 2.09
C LEU A 92 -3.28 -8.10 1.04
N VAL A 93 -2.46 -7.77 0.04
CA VAL A 93 -2.84 -6.82 -1.01
C VAL A 93 -3.88 -7.44 -1.93
N THR A 94 -3.71 -8.71 -2.31
CA THR A 94 -4.68 -9.45 -3.12
C THR A 94 -6.05 -9.50 -2.44
N GLU A 95 -6.09 -9.84 -1.14
CA GLU A 95 -7.30 -9.83 -0.32
C GLU A 95 -7.94 -8.43 -0.33
N ILE A 96 -7.16 -7.36 -0.18
CA ILE A 96 -7.67 -5.98 -0.21
C ILE A 96 -8.26 -5.65 -1.59
N LEU A 97 -7.57 -5.99 -2.68
CA LEU A 97 -7.99 -5.71 -4.05
C LEU A 97 -9.30 -6.41 -4.39
N GLU A 98 -9.47 -7.68 -4.03
CA GLU A 98 -10.71 -8.44 -4.22
C GLU A 98 -11.91 -7.80 -3.49
N ASN A 99 -11.62 -7.20 -2.33
CA ASN A 99 -12.62 -6.51 -1.53
C ASN A 99 -12.85 -5.06 -1.95
N CYS A 100 -12.09 -4.52 -2.91
CA CYS A 100 -12.28 -3.16 -3.42
C CYS A 100 -13.22 -3.15 -4.62
N GLU A 101 -14.28 -2.34 -4.56
CA GLU A 101 -15.24 -2.24 -5.67
C GLU A 101 -14.57 -1.76 -6.96
N SER A 102 -13.56 -0.90 -6.79
CA SER A 102 -12.75 -0.32 -7.87
C SER A 102 -12.02 -1.39 -8.72
N TYR A 103 -11.61 -2.51 -8.09
CA TYR A 103 -10.82 -3.56 -8.74
C TYR A 103 -11.61 -4.84 -8.99
N ARG A 104 -12.71 -5.06 -8.25
CA ARG A 104 -13.57 -6.25 -8.38
C ARG A 104 -14.09 -6.46 -9.80
N LYS A 105 -14.43 -5.40 -10.53
CA LYS A 105 -14.88 -5.49 -11.94
C LYS A 105 -13.75 -5.76 -12.92
N LEU A 106 -12.50 -5.49 -12.54
CA LEU A 106 -11.32 -5.75 -13.38
C LEU A 106 -10.82 -7.18 -13.20
N ILE A 107 -10.93 -7.73 -12.00
CA ILE A 107 -10.54 -9.11 -11.67
C ILE A 107 -11.52 -10.14 -12.27
N LEU A 108 -12.83 -9.83 -12.34
CA LEU A 108 -13.87 -10.77 -12.81
C LEU A 108 -14.02 -10.87 -14.34
N VAL A 109 -13.20 -10.16 -15.12
CA VAL A 109 -13.34 -10.05 -16.58
C VAL A 109 -12.12 -10.65 -17.32
N ASP A 110 -11.08 -11.06 -16.59
CA ASP A 110 -9.98 -11.91 -17.07
C ASP A 110 -10.27 -13.39 -16.72
#